data_AF-A0A9P7UQB8-F1
#
_entry.id   AF-A0A9P7UQB8-F1
#
_cell.length_a   1.000
_cell.length_b   1.000
_cell.length_c   1.000
_cell.angle_alpha   90.00
_cell.angle_beta   90.00
_cell.angle_gamma   90.00
#
_symmetry.space_group_name_H-M   'P 1'
#
loop_
_entity.id
_entity.type
_entity.pdbx_description
1 polymer ?
#
loop_
_entity_poly.entity_id
_entity_poly.type
_entity_poly.pdbx_seq_one_letter_code
_entity_poly.pdbx_strand_id
1 'polypeptide(L)'
;MMLADYHVIRRYKLKMQDLYIGDEKSIYWYWHGFHWRPLVAWVIAVFPTLPGLIMLVRDPTLDNNWVKLFRLTFFLGWAISFATYILICKISPPTCLGKGEDRHDDSMVFGLREDEMDASSTTESDAKTGLV
;
A
#
# COMPACT_ATOMS: atom_id res chain seq x y z
N MET A 1 -5.88 -6.59 -4.93
CA MET A 1 -5.83 -5.17 -4.51
C MET A 1 -4.40 -4.73 -4.23
N MET A 2 -3.85 -5.03 -3.05
CA MET A 2 -2.51 -4.55 -2.67
C MET A 2 -1.40 -4.97 -3.63
N LEU A 3 -1.42 -6.22 -4.09
CA LEU A 3 -0.46 -6.71 -5.09
C LEU A 3 -0.57 -5.95 -6.43
N ALA A 4 -1.78 -5.62 -6.86
CA ALA A 4 -2.02 -4.87 -8.10
C ALA A 4 -1.56 -3.42 -7.96
N ASP A 5 -1.85 -2.79 -6.81
CA ASP A 5 -1.40 -1.42 -6.51
C ASP A 5 0.12 -1.29 -6.51
N TYR A 6 0.77 -2.21 -5.82
CA TYR A 6 2.22 -2.17 -5.68
C TYR A 6 2.95 -2.49 -7.00
N HIS A 7 2.50 -3.52 -7.70
CA HIS A 7 3.20 -4.03 -8.88
C HIS A 7 2.87 -3.26 -10.16
N VAL A 8 1.58 -2.95 -10.39
CA VAL A 8 1.11 -2.35 -11.65
C VAL A 8 1.14 -0.83 -11.59
N ILE A 9 0.70 -0.24 -10.48
CA ILE A 9 0.48 1.21 -10.39
C ILE A 9 1.71 1.92 -9.86
N ARG A 10 2.29 1.42 -8.78
CA ARG A 10 3.45 2.05 -8.13
C ARG A 10 4.78 1.54 -8.64
N ARG A 11 4.80 0.41 -9.37
CA ARG A 11 6.01 -0.26 -9.88
C ARG A 11 7.14 -0.24 -8.85
N TYR A 12 6.84 -0.70 -7.63
CA TYR A 12 7.80 -0.76 -6.52
C TYR A 12 8.29 0.58 -5.93
N LYS A 13 7.75 1.74 -6.35
CA LYS A 13 8.16 3.03 -5.80
C LYS A 13 7.18 3.55 -4.73
N LEU A 14 7.63 3.54 -3.48
CA LEU A 14 6.87 4.05 -2.32
C LEU A 14 7.69 5.14 -1.61
N LYS A 15 7.10 6.33 -1.44
CA LYS A 15 7.66 7.34 -0.53
C LYS A 15 7.29 6.98 0.91
N MET A 16 8.30 6.70 1.73
CA MET A 16 8.11 6.42 3.16
C MET A 16 7.79 7.68 3.96
N GLN A 17 8.38 8.83 3.61
CA GLN A 17 8.17 10.11 4.30
C GLN A 17 6.68 10.48 4.40
N ASP A 18 5.96 10.36 3.29
CA ASP A 18 4.52 10.66 3.24
C ASP A 18 3.65 9.58 3.89
N LEU A 19 4.18 8.38 4.15
CA LEU A 19 3.43 7.28 4.76
C LEU A 19 3.22 7.49 6.28
N TYR A 20 4.10 8.26 6.91
CA TYR A 20 4.03 8.59 8.35
C TYR A 20 3.39 9.95 8.65
N ILE A 21 3.05 10.72 7.61
CA ILE A 21 2.40 12.03 7.74
C ILE A 21 0.89 11.85 7.53
N GLY A 22 0.11 12.16 8.57
CA GLY A 22 -1.36 12.06 8.57
C GLY A 22 -2.10 13.34 8.13
N ASP A 23 -1.37 14.35 7.65
CA ASP A 23 -1.88 15.66 7.26
C ASP A 23 -2.23 15.76 5.76
N GLU A 24 -2.90 16.86 5.39
CA GLU A 24 -3.21 17.27 4.01
C GLU A 24 -2.09 17.25 3.01
N LYS A 25 -0.88 17.37 3.52
CA LYS A 25 0.33 17.43 2.72
C LYS A 25 0.76 16.04 2.26
N SER A 26 0.25 14.96 2.86
CA SER A 26 0.60 13.60 2.47
C SER A 26 -0.05 13.20 1.16
N ILE A 27 0.76 12.66 0.25
CA ILE A 27 0.32 12.08 -1.02
C ILE A 27 -0.64 10.89 -0.81
N TYR A 28 -0.63 10.27 0.37
CA TYR A 28 -1.54 9.18 0.73
C TYR A 28 -2.83 9.66 1.39
N TRP A 29 -2.96 10.96 1.66
CA TRP A 29 -4.22 11.55 2.11
C TRP A 29 -5.17 11.67 0.92
N TYR A 30 -5.92 10.60 0.69
CA TYR A 30 -7.02 10.56 -0.28
C TYR A 30 -8.20 11.44 0.23
N TRP A 31 -9.45 11.02 0.06
CA TRP A 31 -10.59 11.79 0.55
C TRP A 31 -10.68 11.68 2.08
N HIS A 32 -9.99 12.58 2.82
CA HIS A 32 -9.86 12.52 4.29
C HIS A 32 -9.31 11.17 4.81
N GLY A 33 -8.35 10.58 4.07
CA GLY A 33 -7.81 9.25 4.39
C GLY A 33 -8.66 8.06 3.90
N PHE A 34 -9.79 8.30 3.22
CA PHE A 34 -10.62 7.22 2.68
C PHE A 34 -10.26 6.87 1.23
N HIS A 35 -9.88 5.60 1.02
CA HIS A 35 -9.58 5.05 -0.30
C HIS A 35 -10.76 4.24 -0.83
N TRP A 36 -11.59 4.86 -1.67
CA TRP A 36 -12.83 4.26 -2.18
C TRP A 36 -12.62 3.24 -3.32
N ARG A 37 -11.51 3.33 -4.07
CA ARG A 37 -11.25 2.45 -5.23
C ARG A 37 -11.18 0.95 -4.87
N PRO A 38 -10.45 0.53 -3.82
CA PRO A 38 -10.41 -0.87 -3.40
C PRO A 38 -11.76 -1.36 -2.88
N LEU A 39 -12.57 -0.48 -2.26
CA LEU A 39 -13.90 -0.83 -1.78
C LEU A 39 -14.83 -1.21 -2.92
N VAL A 40 -14.88 -0.40 -3.98
CA VAL A 40 -15.70 -0.71 -5.17
C VAL A 40 -15.30 -2.05 -5.77
N ALA A 41 -14.00 -2.29 -5.89
CA ALA A 41 -13.50 -3.50 -6.49
C ALA A 41 -13.68 -4.75 -5.60
N TRP A 42 -13.73 -4.58 -4.27
CA TRP A 42 -14.15 -5.62 -3.34
C TRP A 42 -15.63 -5.97 -3.51
N VAL A 43 -16.52 -4.98 -3.63
CA VAL A 43 -17.96 -5.22 -3.88
C VAL A 43 -18.18 -6.00 -5.19
N ILE A 44 -17.45 -5.64 -6.25
CA ILE A 44 -17.52 -6.35 -7.55
C ILE A 44 -17.04 -7.80 -7.42
N ALA A 45 -16.01 -8.07 -6.60
CA ALA A 45 -15.51 -9.43 -6.36
C ALA A 45 -16.48 -10.29 -5.53
N VAL A 46 -17.25 -9.68 -4.62
CA VAL A 46 -18.27 -10.36 -3.81
C VAL A 46 -19.51 -10.74 -4.64
N PHE A 47 -19.83 -9.97 -5.67
CA PHE A 47 -21.03 -10.18 -6.49
C PHE A 47 -21.13 -11.58 -7.14
N PRO A 48 -20.08 -12.12 -7.80
CA PRO A 48 -20.13 -13.47 -8.39
C PRO A 48 -20.01 -14.60 -7.35
N THR A 49 -19.59 -14.32 -6.12
CA THR A 49 -19.47 -15.35 -5.06
C THR A 49 -20.82 -15.67 -4.41
N LEU A 50 -21.71 -14.68 -4.31
CA LEU A 50 -23.06 -14.85 -3.74
C LEU A 50 -23.94 -15.90 -4.46
N PRO A 51 -24.08 -15.91 -5.79
CA PRO A 51 -24.89 -16.93 -6.47
C PRO A 51 -24.29 -18.34 -6.35
N GLY A 52 -22.96 -18.47 -6.30
CA GLY A 52 -22.29 -19.74 -6.05
C GLY A 52 -22.57 -20.29 -4.64
N LEU A 53 -22.60 -19.40 -3.64
CA LEU A 53 -22.94 -19.75 -2.26
C LEU A 53 -24.41 -20.21 -2.14
N ILE A 54 -25.34 -19.46 -2.75
CA ILE A 54 -26.79 -19.78 -2.69
C ILE A 54 -27.08 -21.17 -3.28
N MET A 55 -26.40 -21.53 -4.38
CA MET A 55 -26.58 -22.82 -5.04
C MET A 55 -25.97 -23.97 -4.24
N LEU A 56 -24.82 -23.73 -3.60
CA LEU A 56 -24.18 -24.73 -2.73
C LEU A 56 -25.05 -25.08 -1.51
N VAL A 57 -25.71 -24.08 -0.91
CA VAL A 57 -26.60 -24.28 0.24
C VAL A 57 -27.87 -25.03 -0.16
N ARG A 58 -28.38 -24.80 -1.38
CA ARG A 58 -29.64 -25.37 -1.84
C ARG A 58 -29.51 -26.84 -2.26
N ASP A 59 -28.50 -27.17 -3.07
CA ASP A 59 -28.29 -28.55 -3.57
C ASP A 59 -26.79 -28.84 -3.80
N PRO A 60 -26.11 -29.57 -2.88
CA PRO A 60 -24.68 -29.85 -2.99
C PRO A 60 -24.33 -30.92 -4.04
N THR A 61 -25.32 -31.65 -4.56
CA THR A 61 -25.16 -32.76 -5.51
C THR A 61 -25.47 -32.38 -6.96
N LEU A 62 -25.96 -31.15 -7.21
CA LEU A 62 -26.16 -30.69 -8.58
C LEU A 62 -24.80 -30.45 -9.25
N ASP A 63 -24.56 -31.15 -10.36
CA ASP A 63 -23.34 -31.04 -11.17
C ASP A 63 -23.37 -29.75 -12.02
N ASN A 64 -23.52 -28.61 -11.33
CA ASN A 64 -23.70 -27.30 -11.92
C ASN A 64 -22.37 -26.54 -12.00
N ASN A 65 -22.16 -25.85 -13.12
CA ASN A 65 -20.95 -25.05 -13.35
C ASN A 65 -20.72 -23.99 -12.25
N TRP A 66 -21.79 -23.50 -11.63
CA TRP A 66 -21.76 -22.56 -10.52
C TRP A 66 -21.13 -23.11 -9.24
N VAL A 67 -21.32 -24.40 -8.94
CA VAL A 67 -20.71 -25.06 -7.77
C VAL A 67 -19.21 -25.27 -8.02
N LYS A 68 -18.81 -25.57 -9.26
CA LYS A 68 -17.41 -25.66 -9.67
C LYS A 68 -16.69 -24.32 -9.58
N LEU A 69 -17.35 -23.22 -9.96
CA LEU A 69 -16.85 -21.86 -9.78
C LEU A 69 -16.63 -21.51 -8.31
N PHE A 70 -17.54 -21.93 -7.42
CA PHE A 70 -17.41 -21.68 -5.99
C PHE A 70 -16.21 -22.43 -5.36
N ARG A 71 -15.92 -23.66 -5.80
CA ARG A 71 -14.70 -24.39 -5.37
C ARG A 71 -13.41 -23.64 -5.70
N LEU A 72 -13.41 -22.82 -6.75
CA LEU A 72 -12.27 -22.01 -7.20
C LEU A 72 -12.36 -20.55 -6.74
N THR A 73 -13.24 -20.25 -5.78
CA THR A 73 -13.49 -18.88 -5.33
C THR A 73 -12.23 -18.14 -4.86
N PHE A 74 -11.23 -18.86 -4.35
CA PHE A 74 -9.96 -18.26 -3.95
C PHE A 74 -9.24 -17.63 -5.15
N PHE A 75 -9.09 -18.39 -6.24
CA PHE A 75 -8.45 -17.91 -7.46
C PHE A 75 -9.33 -16.89 -8.20
N LEU A 76 -10.65 -17.12 -8.24
CA LEU A 76 -11.58 -16.16 -8.83
C LEU A 76 -11.54 -14.81 -8.10
N GLY A 77 -11.61 -14.83 -6.77
CA GLY A 77 -11.56 -13.62 -5.94
C GLY A 77 -10.26 -12.85 -6.13
N TRP A 78 -9.13 -13.56 -6.20
CA TRP A 78 -7.83 -12.95 -6.51
C TRP A 78 -7.80 -12.33 -7.91
N ALA A 79 -8.21 -13.08 -8.94
CA ALA A 79 -8.19 -12.61 -10.33
C ALA A 79 -9.14 -11.44 -10.58
N ILE A 80 -10.38 -11.51 -10.06
CA ILE A 80 -11.38 -10.43 -10.19
C ILE A 80 -10.90 -9.18 -9.46
N SER A 81 -10.36 -9.33 -8.25
CA SER A 81 -9.80 -8.22 -7.50
C SER A 81 -8.61 -7.57 -8.21
N PHE A 82 -7.76 -8.37 -8.86
CA PHE A 82 -6.62 -7.88 -9.64
C PHE A 82 -7.08 -7.14 -10.90
N ALA A 83 -7.95 -7.74 -11.70
CA ALA A 83 -8.47 -7.16 -12.93
C ALA A 83 -9.28 -5.88 -12.69
N THR A 84 -10.19 -5.89 -11.71
CA THR A 84 -11.04 -4.73 -11.41
C THR A 84 -10.22 -3.54 -10.92
N TYR A 85 -9.19 -3.78 -10.10
CA TYR A 85 -8.34 -2.72 -9.61
C TYR A 85 -7.56 -2.05 -10.77
N ILE A 86 -7.03 -2.85 -11.69
CA ILE A 86 -6.36 -2.35 -12.90
C ILE A 86 -7.34 -1.55 -13.78
N LEU A 87 -8.57 -2.04 -13.95
CA LEU A 87 -9.59 -1.37 -14.75
C LEU A 87 -9.97 0.00 -14.16
N ILE A 88 -10.17 0.06 -12.84
CA ILE A 88 -10.45 1.32 -12.13
C ILE A 88 -9.28 2.29 -12.22
N CYS A 89 -8.05 1.81 -12.04
CA CYS A 89 -6.86 2.65 -12.15
C CYS A 89 -6.59 3.11 -13.60
N LYS A 90 -7.07 2.37 -14.61
CA LYS A 90 -7.02 2.79 -16.02
C LYS A 90 -8.06 3.87 -16.34
N ILE A 91 -9.23 3.81 -15.70
CA ILE A 91 -10.30 4.81 -15.87
C ILE A 91 -9.97 6.10 -15.12
N SER A 92 -9.41 6.00 -13.91
CA SER A 92 -8.95 7.14 -13.12
C SER A 92 -7.47 6.97 -12.75
N PRO A 93 -6.51 7.49 -13.55
CA PRO A 93 -5.11 7.46 -13.17
C PRO A 93 -4.94 8.24 -11.86
N PRO A 94 -4.31 7.67 -10.81
CA PRO A 94 -4.07 8.41 -9.58
C PRO A 94 -3.16 9.60 -9.88
N THR A 95 -3.65 10.80 -9.55
CA THR A 95 -2.85 12.02 -9.48
C THR A 95 -1.69 11.73 -8.51
N CYS A 96 -0.44 11.90 -8.97
CA CYS A 96 0.82 11.65 -8.23
C CYS A 96 1.54 10.29 -8.45
N LEU A 97 1.31 9.58 -9.56
CA LEU A 97 2.26 8.53 -10.01
C LEU A 97 3.59 9.16 -10.46
N GLY A 98 4.67 8.94 -9.71
CA GLY A 98 6.04 9.28 -10.14
C GLY A 98 6.93 9.98 -9.11
N LYS A 99 6.37 10.51 -8.01
CA LYS A 99 7.16 10.98 -6.85
C LYS A 99 7.46 9.81 -5.93
N GLY A 100 8.13 8.79 -6.43
CA GLY A 100 8.64 7.69 -5.62
C GLY A 100 10.16 7.76 -5.63
N GLU A 101 10.77 8.12 -4.50
CA GLU A 101 12.22 8.12 -4.35
C GLU A 101 12.72 6.68 -4.50
N ASP A 102 13.70 6.43 -5.38
CA ASP A 102 14.34 5.12 -5.55
C ASP A 102 15.34 4.82 -4.42
N ARG A 103 15.70 5.86 -3.66
CA ARG A 103 16.80 5.83 -2.71
C ARG A 103 16.24 5.82 -1.30
N HIS A 104 16.57 4.76 -0.57
CA HIS A 104 16.54 4.78 0.88
C HIS A 104 17.45 5.93 1.35
N ASP A 105 16.86 7.04 1.82
CA ASP A 105 17.60 8.03 2.58
C ASP A 105 17.89 7.42 3.96
N ASP A 106 19.02 6.72 4.06
CA ASP A 106 19.54 6.16 5.32
C ASP A 106 19.98 7.26 6.32
N SER A 107 19.87 8.53 5.94
CA SER A 107 20.13 9.71 6.79
C SER A 107 19.24 9.74 8.05
N MET A 108 18.10 9.05 8.05
CA MET A 108 17.19 9.06 9.20
C MET A 108 17.66 8.18 10.38
N VAL A 109 18.59 7.24 10.15
CA VAL A 109 19.25 6.48 11.23
C VAL A 109 20.48 7.23 11.77
N PHE A 110 21.05 8.12 10.95
CA PHE A 110 22.32 8.78 11.26
C PHE A 110 22.19 10.19 11.88
N GLY A 111 21.02 10.83 11.76
CA GLY A 111 20.75 12.17 12.30
C GLY A 111 20.66 12.31 13.82
N LEU A 112 21.10 11.32 14.60
CA LEU A 112 21.31 11.46 16.06
C LEU A 112 22.73 11.08 16.50
N ARG A 113 23.60 10.65 15.57
CA ARG A 113 24.95 10.18 15.93
C ARG A 113 26.07 11.09 15.40
N GLU A 114 25.78 11.97 14.44
CA GLU A 114 26.71 13.06 14.08
C GLU A 114 26.68 14.14 15.16
N ASP A 115 25.49 14.50 15.64
CA ASP A 115 25.30 15.52 16.69
C ASP A 115 26.00 15.17 18.03
N GLU A 116 26.03 13.89 18.42
CA GLU A 116 26.75 13.45 19.63
C GLU A 116 28.27 13.43 19.42
N MET A 117 28.75 13.10 18.22
CA MET A 117 30.18 13.02 17.92
C MET A 117 30.80 14.43 17.78
N ASP A 118 30.02 15.40 17.32
CA ASP A 118 30.38 16.83 17.27
C ASP A 118 30.26 17.50 18.64
N ALA A 119 29.29 17.11 19.47
CA ALA A 119 29.18 17.61 20.84
C ALA A 119 30.36 17.12 21.72
N SER A 120 30.79 15.86 21.58
CA SER A 120 31.92 15.34 22.37
C SER A 120 33.26 15.97 21.99
N SER A 121 33.50 16.24 20.69
CA SER A 121 34.78 16.83 20.24
C SER A 121 34.93 18.31 20.60
N THR A 122 33.82 19.04 20.70
CA THR A 122 33.83 20.47 21.09
C THR A 122 34.16 20.64 22.58
N THR A 123 33.67 19.75 23.45
CA THR A 123 33.95 19.83 24.90
C THR A 123 35.41 19.55 25.27
N GLU A 124 36.12 18.73 24.49
CA GLU A 124 37.53 18.41 24.75
C GLU A 124 38.48 19.53 24.27
N SER A 125 38.07 20.31 23.27
CA SER A 125 38.84 21.45 22.77
C SER A 125 38.79 22.65 23.72
N ASP A 126 37.63 22.95 24.32
CA ASP A 126 37.49 24.09 25.26
C ASP A 126 38.19 23.86 26.60
N ALA A 127 38.29 22.60 27.06
CA ALA A 127 38.96 22.27 28.32
C ALA A 127 40.48 22.49 28.29
N LYS A 128 41.13 22.46 27.11
CA LYS A 128 42.57 22.70 26.98
C LYS A 128 42.95 24.18 26.81
N THR A 129 42.03 25.04 26.41
CA THR A 129 42.31 26.45 26.12
C THR A 129 42.14 27.37 27.35
N GLY A 130 41.45 26.92 28.40
CA GLY A 130 41.22 27.70 29.63
C GLY A 130 42.27 27.58 30.74
N LEU A 131 43.42 26.94 30.50
CA LEU A 131 44.42 26.62 31.53
C LEU A 131 45.82 27.22 31.22
N VAL A 132 45.88 28.39 30.57
CA VAL A 132 47.12 29.16 30.35
C VAL A 132 46.99 30.55 30.99
#